data_AF-A0A7V5VDM3-F1
#
_entry.id   AF-A0A7V5VDM3-F1
#
_cell.length_a   1.000
_cell.length_b   1.000
_cell.length_c   1.000
_cell.angle_alpha   90.00
_cell.angle_beta   90.00
_cell.angle_gamma   90.00
#
_symmetry.space_group_name_H-M   'P 1'
#
loop_
_entity.id
_entity.type
_entity.pdbx_description
1 polymer ?
#
loop_
_entity_poly.entity_id
_entity_poly.type
_entity_poly.pdbx_seq_one_letter_code
_entity_poly.pdbx_strand_id
1 'polypeptide(L)'
;MIDPILLGHNQFFGVNHLKASTGNAKHAYFSEIQRIMDVIEFSFDHGVKAMMMSTHDRAIDVADAIVKNPKLKDELGIYLLLPYAAKYVRMANEKGIVNIITEALGGTSLKDKLGMVARGGMGVLRKDF
;
A
#
# COMPACT_ATOMS: atom_id res chain seq x y z
N MET A 1 9.95 -4.63 17.32
CA MET A 1 11.33 -4.65 16.76
C MET A 1 11.18 -4.67 15.25
N ILE A 2 12.01 -3.95 14.50
CA ILE A 2 11.94 -3.92 13.03
C ILE A 2 12.58 -5.20 12.48
N ASP A 3 12.01 -5.77 11.42
CA ASP A 3 12.54 -6.95 10.75
C ASP A 3 13.93 -6.68 10.14
N PRO A 4 14.88 -7.62 10.26
CA PRO A 4 16.25 -7.41 9.80
C PRO A 4 16.38 -7.39 8.27
N ILE A 5 15.45 -8.03 7.55
CA ILE A 5 15.43 -8.12 6.09
C ILE A 5 14.00 -7.83 5.62
N LEU A 6 13.90 -6.92 4.66
CA LEU A 6 12.65 -6.50 4.05
C LEU A 6 12.69 -6.75 2.55
N LEU A 7 11.66 -7.41 2.01
CA LEU A 7 11.47 -7.52 0.57
C LEU A 7 11.05 -6.15 -0.01
N GLY A 8 11.82 -5.65 -0.98
CA GLY A 8 11.54 -4.38 -1.66
C GLY A 8 10.51 -4.50 -2.79
N HIS A 9 9.67 -3.48 -2.97
CA HIS A 9 8.57 -3.49 -3.94
C HIS A 9 8.86 -2.85 -5.31
N ASN A 10 9.95 -2.10 -5.46
CA ASN A 10 10.21 -1.29 -6.67
C ASN A 10 10.18 -2.10 -7.97
N GLN A 11 10.68 -3.35 -7.91
CA GLN A 11 10.70 -4.25 -9.06
C GLN A 11 9.30 -4.64 -9.54
N PHE A 12 8.31 -4.69 -8.64
CA PHE A 12 6.94 -5.05 -8.98
C PHE A 12 6.27 -3.94 -9.80
N PHE A 13 6.59 -2.67 -9.52
CA PHE A 13 5.94 -1.52 -10.17
C PHE A 13 6.71 -0.95 -11.37
N GLY A 14 7.77 -1.61 -11.82
CA GLY A 14 8.53 -1.18 -13.01
C GLY A 14 9.33 0.11 -12.80
N VAL A 15 9.56 0.52 -11.55
CA VAL A 15 10.38 1.70 -11.24
C VAL A 15 11.85 1.30 -11.39
N ASN A 16 12.48 1.69 -12.49
CA ASN A 16 13.92 1.50 -12.70
C ASN A 16 14.57 2.80 -13.16
N HIS A 17 15.38 3.40 -12.28
CA HIS A 17 16.04 4.69 -12.51
C HIS A 17 17.33 4.59 -13.36
N LEU A 18 17.79 3.39 -13.72
CA LEU A 18 19.08 3.20 -14.38
C LEU A 18 18.99 3.06 -15.90
N LYS A 19 17.97 2.35 -16.43
CA LYS A 19 17.73 2.17 -17.88
C LYS A 19 16.24 1.90 -18.16
N ALA A 20 15.63 2.73 -19.01
CA ALA A 20 14.20 2.64 -19.35
C ALA A 20 13.81 1.29 -20.00
N SER A 21 14.67 0.73 -20.85
CA SER A 21 14.42 -0.56 -21.52
C SER A 21 14.32 -1.74 -20.53
N THR A 22 15.11 -1.72 -19.46
CA THR A 22 15.04 -2.72 -18.39
C THR A 22 13.81 -2.53 -17.50
N GLY A 23 13.35 -1.28 -17.33
CA GLY A 23 12.08 -0.97 -16.65
C GLY A 23 10.88 -1.60 -17.37
N ASN A 24 10.81 -1.44 -18.69
CA ASN A 24 9.71 -1.94 -19.51
C ASN A 24 9.60 -3.47 -19.51
N ALA A 25 10.73 -4.17 -19.65
CA ALA A 25 10.75 -5.64 -19.62
C ALA A 25 10.32 -6.19 -18.24
N LYS A 26 10.75 -5.56 -17.15
CA LYS A 26 10.31 -5.93 -15.79
C LYS A 26 8.85 -5.58 -15.54
N HIS A 27 8.39 -4.45 -16.06
CA HIS A 27 6.98 -4.06 -15.97
C HIS A 27 6.08 -5.06 -16.69
N ALA A 28 6.47 -5.51 -17.89
CA ALA A 28 5.78 -6.56 -18.63
C ALA A 28 5.86 -7.91 -17.93
N TYR A 29 7.00 -8.26 -17.32
CA TYR A 29 7.11 -9.48 -16.53
C TYR A 29 6.19 -9.43 -15.31
N PHE A 30 6.19 -8.34 -14.54
CA PHE A 30 5.35 -8.20 -13.34
C PHE A 30 3.96 -7.63 -13.63
N SER A 31 3.48 -7.65 -14.87
CA SER A 31 2.08 -7.29 -15.16
C SER A 31 1.12 -8.38 -14.69
N GLU A 32 1.58 -9.62 -14.64
CA GLU A 32 0.83 -10.74 -14.05
C GLU A 32 1.03 -10.77 -12.54
N ILE A 33 -0.07 -10.63 -11.79
CA ILE A 33 -0.06 -10.64 -10.32
C ILE A 33 0.60 -11.90 -9.74
N GLN A 34 0.40 -13.05 -10.40
CA GLN A 34 0.96 -14.32 -9.93
C GLN A 34 2.50 -14.27 -9.85
N ARG A 35 3.16 -13.63 -10.80
CA ARG A 35 4.63 -13.52 -10.79
C ARG A 35 5.16 -12.66 -9.65
N ILE A 36 4.35 -11.73 -9.15
CA ILE A 36 4.67 -10.97 -7.94
C ILE A 36 4.51 -11.87 -6.72
N MET A 37 3.39 -12.59 -6.65
CA MET A 37 3.11 -13.53 -5.55
C MET A 37 4.18 -14.63 -5.46
N ASP A 38 4.65 -15.17 -6.58
CA ASP A 38 5.71 -16.18 -6.61
C ASP A 38 6.99 -15.67 -5.93
N VAL A 39 7.35 -14.40 -6.13
CA VAL A 39 8.53 -13.78 -5.49
C VAL A 39 8.29 -13.54 -3.99
N ILE A 40 7.07 -13.12 -3.62
CA ILE A 40 6.71 -12.90 -2.21
C ILE A 40 6.73 -14.23 -1.45
N GLU A 41 6.08 -15.25 -1.99
CA GLU A 41 6.03 -16.60 -1.41
C GLU A 41 7.41 -17.21 -1.33
N PHE A 42 8.21 -17.14 -2.40
CA PHE A 42 9.61 -17.57 -2.36
C PHE A 42 10.39 -16.88 -1.24
N SER A 43 10.30 -15.55 -1.13
CA SER A 43 11.03 -14.80 -0.10
C SER A 43 10.58 -15.19 1.31
N PHE A 44 9.27 -15.35 1.51
CA PHE A 44 8.67 -15.75 2.77
C PHE A 44 9.11 -17.16 3.19
N ASP A 45 9.16 -18.09 2.24
CA ASP A 45 9.58 -19.48 2.45
C ASP A 45 11.07 -19.59 2.80
N HIS A 46 11.86 -18.58 2.42
CA HIS A 46 13.28 -18.46 2.75
C HIS A 46 13.55 -17.54 3.96
N GLY A 47 12.51 -17.23 4.76
CA GLY A 47 12.67 -16.55 6.04
C GLY A 47 12.57 -15.02 6.00
N VAL A 48 12.26 -14.42 4.85
CA VAL A 48 11.96 -12.98 4.77
C VAL A 48 10.50 -12.75 5.15
N LYS A 49 10.27 -12.44 6.43
CA LYS A 49 8.92 -12.32 7.02
C LYS A 49 8.30 -10.93 6.91
N ALA A 50 8.91 -10.01 6.18
CA ALA A 50 8.35 -8.68 5.97
C ALA A 50 8.70 -8.09 4.60
N MET A 51 7.83 -7.20 4.11
CA MET A 51 8.02 -6.47 2.86
C MET A 51 7.66 -4.99 2.99
N MET A 52 8.31 -4.16 2.18
CA MET A 52 7.89 -2.78 1.99
C MET A 52 6.79 -2.68 0.95
N MET A 53 5.81 -1.80 1.15
CA MET A 53 4.76 -1.51 0.18
C MET A 53 4.49 -0.01 0.12
N SER A 54 4.23 0.53 -1.08
CA SER A 54 3.86 1.93 -1.28
C SER A 54 2.38 2.08 -1.61
N THR A 55 1.92 3.33 -1.73
CA THR A 55 0.54 3.69 -2.12
C THR A 55 0.33 3.67 -3.64
N HIS A 56 1.06 2.83 -4.39
CA HIS A 56 0.89 2.71 -5.84
C HIS A 56 -0.41 1.95 -6.14
N ASP A 57 -1.15 2.27 -7.21
CA ASP A 57 -2.47 1.65 -7.49
C ASP A 57 -2.41 0.12 -7.54
N ARG A 58 -1.41 -0.41 -8.25
CA ARG A 58 -1.11 -1.85 -8.28
C ARG A 58 -0.81 -2.52 -6.92
N ALA A 59 -0.53 -1.75 -5.87
CA ALA A 59 -0.37 -2.31 -4.53
C ALA A 59 -1.70 -2.85 -3.98
N ILE A 60 -2.85 -2.38 -4.48
CA ILE A 60 -4.17 -2.90 -4.12
C ILE A 60 -4.28 -4.37 -4.54
N ASP A 61 -3.99 -4.68 -5.81
CA ASP A 61 -4.08 -6.06 -6.32
C ASP A 61 -3.14 -7.01 -5.57
N VAL A 62 -1.94 -6.52 -5.19
CA VAL A 62 -0.96 -7.26 -4.39
C VAL A 62 -1.46 -7.48 -2.97
N ALA A 63 -2.03 -6.45 -2.32
CA ALA A 63 -2.61 -6.59 -0.99
C ALA A 63 -3.78 -7.58 -0.99
N ASP A 64 -4.66 -7.53 -1.99
CA ASP A 64 -5.77 -8.46 -2.14
C ASP A 64 -5.29 -9.90 -2.32
N ALA A 65 -4.22 -10.11 -3.09
CA ALA A 65 -3.62 -11.43 -3.29
C ALA A 65 -2.96 -11.95 -2.00
N ILE A 66 -2.25 -11.10 -1.25
CA ILE A 66 -1.65 -11.43 0.05
C ILE A 66 -2.74 -11.85 1.05
N VAL A 67 -3.83 -11.09 1.15
CA VAL A 67 -4.93 -11.38 2.09
C VAL A 67 -5.64 -12.70 1.76
N LYS A 68 -5.69 -13.08 0.48
CA LYS A 68 -6.24 -14.37 0.03
C LYS A 68 -5.32 -15.55 0.32
N ASN A 69 -4.03 -15.32 0.53
CA ASN A 69 -3.07 -16.36 0.91
C ASN A 69 -3.02 -16.49 2.45
N PRO A 70 -3.53 -17.59 3.04
CA PRO A 70 -3.62 -17.73 4.51
C PRO A 70 -2.26 -17.64 5.21
N LYS A 71 -1.20 -18.15 4.57
CA LYS A 71 0.16 -18.15 5.12
C LYS A 71 0.72 -16.74 5.22
N LEU A 72 0.53 -15.94 4.17
CA LEU A 72 1.06 -14.58 4.12
C LEU A 72 0.21 -13.62 4.95
N LYS A 73 -1.11 -13.77 4.92
CA LYS A 73 -2.05 -12.88 5.63
C LYS A 73 -1.73 -12.74 7.12
N ASP A 74 -1.37 -13.83 7.78
CA ASP A 74 -1.23 -13.87 9.23
C ASP A 74 0.22 -13.65 9.69
N GLU A 75 1.21 -13.89 8.82
CA GLU A 75 2.64 -13.88 9.19
C GLU A 75 3.51 -12.87 8.44
N LEU A 76 3.06 -12.31 7.30
CA LEU A 76 3.86 -11.35 6.52
C LEU A 76 3.69 -9.92 7.06
N GLY A 77 4.77 -9.35 7.60
CA GLY A 77 4.80 -7.95 8.01
C GLY A 77 4.79 -6.99 6.82
N ILE A 78 3.92 -5.97 6.85
CA ILE A 78 3.84 -4.93 5.82
C ILE A 78 4.35 -3.59 6.36
N TYR A 79 5.43 -3.11 5.77
CA TYR A 79 6.03 -1.81 6.08
C TYR A 79 5.62 -0.79 5.01
N LEU A 80 4.74 0.13 5.39
CA LEU A 80 4.21 1.13 4.46
C LEU A 80 5.22 2.26 4.25
N LEU A 81 5.58 2.50 2.99
CA LEU A 81 6.34 3.66 2.57
C LEU A 81 5.39 4.86 2.45
N LEU A 82 5.29 5.63 3.54
CA LEU A 82 4.52 6.87 3.53
C LEU A 82 5.24 7.93 2.67
N PRO A 83 4.51 8.61 1.77
CA PRO A 83 5.03 9.80 1.11
C PRO A 83 5.49 10.85 2.13
N TYR A 84 6.51 11.61 1.75
CA TYR A 84 6.99 12.72 2.58
C TYR A 84 5.83 13.64 2.97
N ALA A 85 5.80 14.13 4.22
CA ALA A 85 4.75 15.02 4.71
C ALA A 85 4.50 16.22 3.77
N ALA A 86 5.57 16.74 3.16
CA ALA A 86 5.50 17.80 2.16
C ALA A 86 4.62 17.45 0.93
N LYS A 87 4.55 16.17 0.51
CA LYS A 87 3.65 15.74 -0.57
C LYS A 87 2.19 15.86 -0.16
N TYR A 88 1.85 15.51 1.09
CA TYR A 88 0.49 15.67 1.61
C TYR A 88 0.12 17.15 1.79
N VAL A 89 1.03 17.97 2.29
CA VAL A 89 0.85 19.43 2.38
C VAL A 89 0.63 20.04 0.99
N ARG A 90 1.43 19.64 0.00
CA ARG A 90 1.25 20.10 -1.38
C ARG A 90 -0.10 19.67 -1.95
N MET A 91 -0.48 18.40 -1.83
CA MET A 91 -1.79 17.95 -2.27
C MET A 91 -2.91 18.73 -1.57
N ALA A 92 -2.79 19.00 -0.27
CA ALA A 92 -3.77 19.76 0.50
C ALA A 92 -3.91 21.20 -0.01
N ASN A 93 -2.79 21.81 -0.41
CA ASN A 93 -2.78 23.14 -1.01
C ASN A 93 -3.33 23.15 -2.45
N GLU A 94 -3.02 22.13 -3.26
CA GLU A 94 -3.41 22.06 -4.68
C GLU A 94 -4.88 21.62 -4.87
N LYS A 95 -5.32 20.62 -4.12
CA LYS A 95 -6.65 20.01 -4.26
C LYS A 95 -7.63 20.43 -3.17
N GLY A 96 -7.16 21.00 -2.06
CA GLY A 96 -7.95 21.22 -0.86
C GLY A 96 -8.12 19.93 -0.03
N ILE A 97 -8.04 20.05 1.30
CA ILE A 97 -8.17 18.93 2.26
C ILE A 97 -9.48 18.15 2.06
N VAL A 98 -10.58 18.83 1.76
CA VAL A 98 -11.90 18.21 1.57
C VAL A 98 -11.88 17.25 0.39
N ASN A 99 -11.26 17.63 -0.73
CA ASN A 99 -11.20 16.77 -1.92
C ASN A 99 -10.28 15.56 -1.69
N ILE A 100 -9.19 15.72 -0.94
CA ILE A 100 -8.33 14.58 -0.55
C ILE A 100 -9.09 13.57 0.28
N ILE A 101 -9.84 14.02 1.29
CA ILE A 101 -10.66 13.15 2.13
C ILE A 101 -11.73 12.47 1.27
N THR A 102 -12.36 13.21 0.35
CA THR A 102 -13.42 12.67 -0.51
C THR A 102 -12.87 11.64 -1.51
N GLU A 103 -11.70 11.88 -2.11
CA GLU A 103 -10.99 10.91 -2.97
C GLU A 103 -10.57 9.67 -2.19
N ALA A 104 -9.99 9.83 -0.99
CA ALA A 104 -9.59 8.71 -0.12
C ALA A 104 -10.79 7.85 0.30
N LEU A 105 -11.96 8.46 0.46
CA LEU A 105 -13.21 7.77 0.75
C LEU A 105 -13.94 7.28 -0.51
N GLY A 106 -13.50 7.67 -1.71
CA GLY A 106 -14.20 7.44 -2.98
C GLY A 106 -14.59 5.98 -3.24
N GLY A 107 -13.75 5.03 -2.82
CA GLY A 107 -13.94 3.59 -3.00
C GLY A 107 -14.75 2.87 -1.91
N THR A 108 -15.19 3.57 -0.84
CA THR A 108 -15.93 2.95 0.27
C THR A 108 -17.45 3.10 0.10
N SER A 109 -18.22 2.10 0.56
CA SER A 109 -19.69 2.15 0.44
C SER A 109 -20.28 3.33 1.23
N LEU A 110 -21.47 3.80 0.86
CA LEU A 110 -22.14 4.93 1.53
C LEU A 110 -22.34 4.66 3.04
N LYS A 111 -22.56 3.39 3.42
CA LYS A 111 -22.67 2.96 4.83
C LYS A 111 -21.34 3.08 5.57
N ASP A 112 -20.24 2.72 4.95
CA ASP A 112 -18.91 2.79 5.57
C ASP A 112 -18.45 4.24 5.73
N LYS A 113 -18.78 5.12 4.77
CA LYS A 113 -18.59 6.57 4.87
C LYS A 113 -19.33 7.14 6.08
N LEU A 114 -20.61 6.82 6.23
CA LEU A 114 -21.42 7.26 7.39
C LEU A 114 -20.88 6.68 8.70
N GLY A 115 -20.47 5.42 8.72
CA GLY A 115 -19.87 4.79 9.89
C GLY A 115 -18.52 5.38 10.28
N MET A 116 -17.70 5.81 9.32
CA MET A 116 -16.44 6.52 9.59
C MET A 116 -16.68 7.94 10.09
N VAL A 117 -17.63 8.69 9.52
CA VAL A 117 -18.01 10.02 10.01
C VAL A 117 -18.57 9.95 11.43
N ALA A 118 -19.44 8.99 11.73
CA ALA A 118 -20.00 8.80 13.06
C ALA A 118 -18.92 8.42 14.09
N ARG A 119 -17.99 7.51 13.73
CA ARG A 119 -16.86 7.14 14.61
C ARG A 119 -15.86 8.28 14.79
N GLY A 120 -15.59 9.05 13.73
CA GLY A 120 -14.75 10.25 13.79
C GLY A 120 -15.36 11.34 14.67
N GLY A 121 -16.66 11.61 14.51
CA GLY A 121 -17.41 12.55 15.35
C GLY A 121 -17.44 12.11 16.82
N MET A 122 -17.68 10.83 17.09
CA MET A 122 -17.59 10.28 18.45
C MET A 122 -16.17 10.33 19.02
N GLY A 123 -15.14 10.16 18.20
CA GLY A 123 -13.74 10.26 18.63
C GLY A 123 -13.32 11.70 18.99
N VAL A 124 -13.87 12.70 18.30
CA VAL A 124 -13.68 14.12 18.64
C VAL A 124 -14.47 14.48 19.90
N LEU A 125 -15.68 13.95 20.06
CA LEU A 125 -16.52 14.17 21.25
C LEU A 125 -16.02 13.45 22.51
N ARG A 126 -15.33 12.31 22.36
CA ARG A 126 -14.69 11.57 23.47
C ARG A 126 -13.27 12.05 23.79
N LYS A 127 -12.74 13.05 23.06
CA LYS A 127 -11.48 13.68 23.43
C LYS A 127 -11.78 14.71 24.52
N ASP A 128 -11.83 14.22 25.75
CA ASP A 128 -11.88 15.03 26.95
C ASP A 128 -10.67 16.01 26.96
N PHE A 129 -10.95 17.28 27.27
CA PHE A 129 -9.93 18.20 27.79
C PHE A 129 -9.49 17.77 29.18
#